data_AF-A0A5N6P6L4-F1
#
_entry.id   AF-A0A5N6P6L4-F1
#
_cell.length_a   1.000
_cell.length_b   1.000
_cell.length_c   1.000
_cell.angle_alpha   90.00
_cell.angle_beta   90.00
_cell.angle_gamma   90.00
#
_symmetry.space_group_name_H-M   'P 1'
#
loop_
_entity.id
_entity.type
_entity.pdbx_description
1 polymer ?
#
loop_
_entity_poly.entity_id
_entity_poly.type
_entity_poly.pdbx_seq_one_letter_code
_entity_poly.pdbx_strand_id
1 'polypeptide(L)'
;MNESSFMLNLLILDPKSPGKDIDVFPRPLVDELKTLRTYGVQMRDAYTETIFRMCAALLWTINDYPAHSSLSGWSGQGYKACSTCNVDTPSSHGPSTTDDEDYA
;
A
#
# COMPACT_ATOMS: atom_id res chain seq x y z
N MET A 1 -24.30 -5.75 -19.16
CA MET A 1 -23.54 -6.06 -17.93
C MET A 1 -22.08 -5.93 -18.31
N ASN A 2 -21.50 -4.74 -18.11
CA ASN A 2 -20.12 -4.48 -18.52
C ASN A 2 -19.23 -4.93 -17.36
N GLU A 3 -18.46 -5.99 -17.61
CA GLU A 3 -17.49 -6.53 -16.68
C GLU A 3 -16.40 -5.48 -16.42
N SER A 4 -16.63 -4.66 -15.41
CA SER A 4 -15.57 -3.88 -14.77
C SER A 4 -14.95 -4.76 -13.70
N SER A 5 -14.40 -5.91 -14.12
CA SER A 5 -13.45 -6.64 -13.30
C SER A 5 -12.23 -5.73 -13.20
N PHE A 6 -12.09 -5.04 -12.07
CA PHE A 6 -10.82 -4.44 -11.66
C PHE A 6 -9.83 -5.58 -11.47
N MET A 7 -9.27 -6.06 -12.58
CA MET A 7 -8.15 -6.97 -12.61
C MET A 7 -6.95 -6.15 -12.12
N LEU A 8 -6.74 -6.15 -10.81
CA LEU A 8 -5.44 -5.83 -10.21
C LEU A 8 -4.47 -6.91 -10.71
N ASN A 9 -3.89 -6.66 -11.89
CA ASN A 9 -2.90 -7.53 -12.49
C ASN A 9 -1.75 -7.73 -11.50
N LEU A 10 -1.52 -8.99 -11.16
CA LEU A 10 -0.37 -9.47 -10.41
C LEU A 10 0.89 -9.15 -11.23
N LEU A 11 1.50 -8.00 -10.95
CA LEU A 11 2.74 -7.57 -11.58
C LEU A 11 3.89 -8.34 -10.96
N ILE A 12 4.38 -9.36 -11.69
CA ILE A 12 5.68 -9.97 -11.41
C ILE A 12 6.72 -8.93 -11.81
N LEU A 13 7.10 -8.07 -10.86
CA LEU A 13 8.29 -7.24 -10.97
C LEU A 13 9.51 -8.17 -11.09
N ASP A 14 10.48 -7.77 -11.90
CA ASP A 14 11.69 -8.49 -12.31
C ASP A 14 12.18 -9.49 -11.24
N PRO A 15 12.45 -10.77 -11.57
CA PRO A 15 12.89 -11.79 -10.59
C PRO A 15 14.10 -11.38 -9.74
N LYS A 16 14.86 -10.36 -10.17
CA LYS A 16 16.01 -9.82 -9.43
C LYS A 16 15.64 -8.80 -8.34
N SER A 17 14.49 -8.13 -8.42
CA SER A 17 14.05 -7.17 -7.39
C SER A 17 12.54 -6.88 -7.46
N PRO A 18 11.69 -7.86 -7.08
CA PRO A 18 10.24 -7.73 -7.21
C PRO A 18 9.59 -6.66 -6.31
N GLY A 19 10.35 -6.00 -5.43
CA GLY A 19 9.84 -4.98 -4.50
C GLY A 19 10.24 -3.53 -4.82
N LYS A 20 11.14 -3.30 -5.80
CA LYS A 20 11.82 -2.00 -5.94
C LYS A 20 10.94 -0.88 -6.50
N ASP A 21 9.99 -1.23 -7.37
CA ASP A 21 9.12 -0.27 -8.05
C ASP A 21 7.64 -0.45 -7.66
N ILE A 22 7.36 -1.15 -6.54
CA ILE A 22 5.97 -1.39 -6.11
C ILE A 22 5.26 -0.08 -5.76
N ASP A 23 5.99 0.98 -5.42
CA ASP A 23 5.49 2.32 -5.13
C ASP A 23 5.05 3.09 -6.39
N VAL A 24 5.44 2.66 -7.59
CA VAL A 24 5.04 3.30 -8.86
C VAL A 24 3.59 3.01 -9.20
N PHE A 25 3.12 1.78 -8.96
CA PHE A 25 1.78 1.32 -9.30
C PHE A 25 0.63 1.96 -8.49
N PRO A 26 0.74 2.18 -7.17
CA PRO A 26 -0.34 2.78 -6.39
C PRO A 26 -0.42 4.30 -6.55
N ARG A 27 0.56 4.98 -7.16
CA ARG A 27 0.54 6.46 -7.28
C ARG A 27 -0.75 7.00 -7.94
N PRO A 28 -1.20 6.49 -9.11
CA PRO A 28 -2.45 6.95 -9.71
C PRO A 28 -3.66 6.69 -8.80
N LEU A 29 -3.72 5.52 -8.16
CA LEU A 29 -4.79 5.17 -7.23
C LEU A 29 -4.82 6.10 -6.01
N VAL A 30 -3.64 6.43 -5.46
CA VAL A 30 -3.51 7.36 -4.33
C VAL A 30 -3.99 8.75 -4.73
N ASP A 31 -3.65 9.24 -5.92
CA ASP A 31 -4.06 10.56 -6.39
C ASP A 31 -5.56 10.64 -6.71
N GLU A 32 -6.14 9.58 -7.26
CA GLU A 32 -7.59 9.45 -7.42
C GLU A 32 -8.31 9.40 -6.07
N LEU A 33 -7.82 8.61 -5.11
CA LEU A 33 -8.39 8.54 -3.76
C LEU A 33 -8.32 9.89 -3.03
N LYS A 34 -7.21 10.63 -3.16
CA LYS A 34 -7.11 12.00 -2.64
C LYS A 34 -8.16 12.91 -3.28
N THR A 35 -8.33 12.82 -4.59
CA THR A 35 -9.31 13.62 -5.33
C THR A 35 -10.74 13.30 -4.87
N LEU A 36 -11.09 12.01 -4.78
CA LEU A 36 -12.39 11.55 -4.31
C LEU A 36 -12.64 11.86 -2.82
N ARG A 37 -11.60 11.89 -1.99
CA ARG A 37 -11.72 12.25 -0.58
C ARG A 37 -11.92 13.75 -0.39
N THR A 38 -11.18 14.58 -1.11
CA THR A 38 -11.19 16.04 -0.97
C THR A 38 -12.38 16.68 -1.69
N TYR A 39 -12.58 16.33 -2.95
CA TYR A 39 -13.58 16.97 -3.79
C TYR A 39 -14.87 16.15 -3.89
N GLY A 40 -14.77 14.83 -3.77
CA GLY A 40 -15.88 13.92 -4.01
C GLY A 40 -16.39 13.95 -5.45
N VAL A 41 -17.46 13.20 -5.71
CA VAL A 41 -18.15 13.16 -7.00
C VAL A 41 -19.65 13.34 -6.77
N GLN A 42 -20.33 14.07 -7.66
CA GLN A 42 -21.79 14.16 -7.62
C GLN A 42 -22.38 12.83 -8.10
N MET A 43 -23.18 12.22 -7.24
CA MET A 43 -23.86 10.95 -7.50
C MET A 43 -25.36 11.15 -7.30
N ARG A 44 -26.15 10.53 -8.17
CA ARG A 44 -27.62 10.47 -8.01
C ARG A 44 -27.97 9.23 -7.21
N ASP A 45 -28.65 9.43 -6.10
CA ASP A 45 -29.23 8.34 -5.32
C ASP A 45 -30.40 7.72 -6.10
N ALA A 46 -30.36 6.41 -6.33
CA ALA A 46 -31.33 5.72 -7.18
C ALA A 46 -32.71 5.57 -6.52
N TYR A 47 -32.80 5.66 -5.19
CA TYR A 47 -34.03 5.46 -4.44
C TYR A 47 -34.77 6.78 -4.21
N THR A 48 -34.05 7.79 -3.74
CA THR A 48 -34.58 9.13 -3.43
C THR A 48 -34.54 10.08 -4.61
N GLU A 49 -33.83 9.72 -5.69
CA GLU A 49 -33.61 10.54 -6.88
C GLU A 49 -32.83 11.84 -6.62
N THR A 50 -32.28 12.01 -5.43
CA THR A 50 -31.53 13.20 -5.02
C THR A 50 -30.08 13.15 -5.48
N ILE A 51 -29.48 14.32 -5.66
CA ILE A 51 -28.04 14.43 -5.94
C ILE A 51 -27.33 14.70 -4.62
N PHE A 52 -26.32 13.88 -4.32
CA PHE A 52 -25.44 14.09 -3.18
C PHE A 52 -23.98 14.01 -3.62
N ARG A 53 -23.08 14.50 -2.76
CA ARG A 53 -21.64 14.40 -2.99
C ARG A 53 -21.10 13.17 -2.28
N MET A 54 -20.65 12.19 -3.06
CA MET A 54 -20.01 10.99 -2.55
C MET A 54 -18.50 11.23 -2.42
N CYS A 55 -17.97 10.99 -1.22
CA CYS A 55 -16.52 11.00 -0.98
C CYS A 55 -16.01 9.58 -0.75
N ALA A 56 -14.74 9.34 -1.09
CA ALA A 56 -14.07 8.07 -0.78
C ALA A 56 -13.23 8.17 0.50
N ALA A 57 -13.11 7.05 1.22
CA ALA A 57 -12.20 6.88 2.35
C ALA A 57 -11.49 5.53 2.24
N LEU A 58 -10.17 5.52 2.50
CA LEU A 58 -9.37 4.30 2.58
C LEU A 58 -9.28 3.87 4.05
N LEU A 59 -9.70 2.65 4.36
CA LEU A 59 -9.68 2.12 5.72
C LEU A 59 -8.42 1.29 6.00
N TRP A 60 -8.13 0.28 5.18
CA TRP A 60 -6.91 -0.51 5.23
C TRP A 60 -6.57 -1.11 3.85
N THR A 61 -5.30 -1.41 3.63
CA THR A 61 -4.80 -2.18 2.48
C THR A 61 -4.53 -3.62 2.90
N ILE A 62 -4.92 -4.59 2.08
CA ILE A 62 -4.57 -6.01 2.31
C ILE A 62 -3.25 -6.28 1.60
N ASN A 63 -2.17 -6.38 2.37
CA ASN A 63 -0.83 -6.63 1.88
C ASN A 63 -0.24 -7.86 2.58
N ASP A 64 0.59 -8.62 1.87
CA ASP A 64 1.48 -9.56 2.54
C ASP A 64 2.62 -8.80 3.25
N TYR A 65 3.42 -9.51 4.03
CA TYR A 65 4.46 -8.89 4.85
C TYR A 65 5.55 -8.17 4.02
N PRO A 66 6.06 -8.75 2.91
CA PRO A 66 6.99 -8.04 2.03
C PRO A 66 6.39 -6.79 1.39
N ALA A 67 5.16 -6.83 0.86
CA ALA A 67 4.52 -5.66 0.27
C ALA A 67 4.22 -4.58 1.31
N HIS A 68 3.81 -4.97 2.53
CA HIS A 68 3.60 -4.03 3.62
C HIS A 68 4.90 -3.29 3.98
N SER A 69 6.02 -4.00 4.05
CA SER A 69 7.34 -3.39 4.29
C SER A 69 7.66 -2.34 3.22
N SER A 70 7.56 -2.71 1.94
CA SER A 70 7.86 -1.79 0.84
C SER A 70 6.92 -0.58 0.81
N LEU A 71 5.62 -0.77 1.06
CA LEU A 71 4.63 0.31 1.04
C LEU A 71 4.70 1.25 2.24
N SER A 72 5.11 0.74 3.42
CA SER A 72 5.24 1.53 4.64
C SER A 72 6.61 2.20 4.79
N GLY A 73 7.58 1.87 3.92
CA GLY A 73 8.97 2.26 4.10
C GLY A 73 9.63 1.56 5.30
N TRP A 74 9.01 0.50 5.82
CA TRP A 74 9.53 -0.27 6.93
C TRP A 74 10.62 -1.23 6.45
N SER A 75 11.70 -1.38 7.22
CA SER A 75 12.73 -2.38 6.94
C SER A 75 12.13 -3.79 7.03
N GLY A 76 11.84 -4.45 5.91
CA GLY A 76 11.28 -5.81 5.90
C GLY A 76 12.31 -6.90 6.22
N GLN A 77 13.55 -6.51 6.45
CA GLN A 77 14.71 -7.36 6.68
C GLN A 77 15.53 -6.84 7.87
N GLY A 78 16.33 -7.71 8.48
CA GLY A 78 17.23 -7.38 9.58
C GLY A 78 16.60 -7.41 10.97
N TYR A 79 17.31 -6.83 11.94
CA TYR A 79 16.97 -6.88 13.37
C TYR A 79 15.59 -6.27 13.68
N LYS A 80 15.18 -5.24 12.92
CA LYS A 80 13.91 -4.53 13.07
C LYS A 80 12.86 -4.93 12.03
N ALA A 81 12.95 -6.15 11.49
CA ALA A 81 12.04 -6.61 10.44
C ALA A 81 10.56 -6.50 10.83
N CYS A 82 10.21 -6.82 12.09
CA CYS A 82 8.83 -6.92 12.56
C CYS A 82 8.19 -5.56 12.87
N SER A 83 7.26 -5.12 12.02
CA SER A 83 6.48 -3.89 12.24
C SER A 83 5.59 -3.92 13.48
N THR A 84 5.18 -5.12 13.93
CA THR A 84 4.34 -5.29 15.12
C THR A 84 5.16 -5.35 16.41
N CYS A 85 6.37 -5.89 16.33
CA CYS A 85 7.23 -6.15 17.48
C CYS A 85 8.10 -4.93 17.84
N ASN A 86 8.21 -3.98 16.91
CA ASN A 86 8.85 -2.67 17.05
C ASN A 86 10.33 -2.76 17.49
N VAL A 87 10.95 -1.63 17.83
CA VAL A 87 12.39 -1.49 18.13
C VAL A 87 12.88 -2.41 19.27
N ASP A 88 11.99 -2.76 20.19
CA ASP A 88 12.31 -3.44 21.44
C ASP A 88 12.32 -4.97 21.34
N THR A 89 11.95 -5.53 20.17
CA THR A 89 11.89 -6.98 19.98
C THR A 89 12.77 -7.41 18.80
N PRO A 90 13.99 -7.94 19.05
CA PRO A 90 14.83 -8.53 18.03
C PRO A 90 14.09 -9.57 17.19
N SER A 91 14.25 -9.55 15.87
CA SER A 91 13.92 -10.72 15.05
C SER A 91 14.93 -11.85 15.34
N SER A 92 14.46 -13.09 15.41
CA SER A 92 15.31 -14.26 15.70
C SER A 92 16.07 -14.79 14.48
N HIS A 93 15.96 -14.12 13.32
CA HIS A 93 16.77 -14.47 12.16
C HIS A 93 18.21 -13.98 12.38
N GLY A 94 19.14 -14.94 12.41
CA GLY A 94 20.57 -14.72 12.60
C GLY A 94 21.17 -13.74 11.58
N PRO A 95 22.36 -13.21 11.87
CA PRO A 95 22.89 -12.02 11.21
C PRO A 95 23.15 -12.31 9.72
N SER A 96 22.32 -11.73 8.84
CA SER A 96 22.79 -11.43 7.49
C SER A 96 23.58 -10.14 7.60
N THR A 97 24.89 -10.31 7.73
CA THR A 97 25.93 -9.28 7.70
C THR A 97 25.64 -8.22 6.64
N THR A 98 25.41 -6.99 7.08
CA THR A 98 26.20 -5.81 6.67
C THR A 98 25.82 -4.70 7.63
N ASP A 99 26.79 -4.34 8.45
CA ASP A 99 26.82 -3.09 9.18
C ASP A 99 26.67 -1.96 8.17
N ASP A 100 25.63 -1.16 8.31
CA ASP A 100 25.65 0.24 7.91
C ASP A 100 24.92 1.01 9.01
N GLU A 101 25.72 1.44 9.98
CA GLU A 101 25.47 2.70 10.69
C GLU A 101 25.35 3.85 9.67
N ASP A 102 24.72 4.94 10.11
CA ASP A 102 24.41 6.16 9.35
C ASP A 102 23.27 6.06 8.32
N TYR A 103 22.07 6.45 8.75
CA TYR A 103 21.60 7.79 8.39
C TYR A 103 20.55 8.28 9.39
N ALA A 104 20.76 9.52 9.83
CA ALA A 104 19.77 10.34 10.52
C ALA A 104 18.51 10.58 9.68
#